data_AF-A0A9J6GCX8-F1
#
_entry.id   AF-A0A9J6GCX8-F1
#
_cell.length_a   1.000
_cell.length_b   1.000
_cell.length_c   1.000
_cell.angle_alpha   90.00
_cell.angle_beta   90.00
_cell.angle_gamma   90.00
#
_symmetry.space_group_name_H-M   'P 1'
#
loop_
_entity.id
_entity.type
_entity.pdbx_description
1 polymer ?
#
loop_
_entity_poly.entity_id
_entity_poly.type
_entity_poly.pdbx_seq_one_letter_code
_entity_poly.pdbx_strand_id
1 'polypeptide(L)'
;MNVRLALQLFSRSTAIGLKVYQRLKEPGLQDCHKTAEFTLMVNNVFDALNVKLPQFGITSSSKEIEVIKEFLDAVNETEESHVTRGTVIFASQVTMESLRVTLASVRDLIGDLLSKGARFVLTGKMNQDQFGDSMKRGEKDRLSSYESLQETVGAKLSEICATAQDYTCSA
;
A
#
# COMPACT_ATOMS: atom_id res chain seq x y z
N MET A 1 -17.17 7.65 0.95
CA MET A 1 -15.71 7.88 0.94
C MET A 1 -15.24 7.86 -0.51
N ASN A 2 -14.52 8.89 -0.98
CA ASN A 2 -14.16 9.01 -2.40
C ASN A 2 -12.63 8.84 -2.59
N VAL A 3 -12.20 7.60 -2.83
CA VAL A 3 -10.78 7.25 -3.03
C VAL A 3 -10.18 7.98 -4.23
N ARG A 4 -10.97 8.30 -5.26
CA ARG A 4 -10.51 9.03 -6.43
C ARG A 4 -9.95 10.41 -6.07
N LEU A 5 -10.56 11.13 -5.12
CA LEU A 5 -10.06 12.45 -4.70
C LEU A 5 -8.73 12.33 -3.97
N ALA A 6 -8.59 11.32 -3.11
CA ALA A 6 -7.32 11.06 -2.42
C ALA A 6 -6.20 10.74 -3.43
N LEU A 7 -6.50 9.95 -4.47
CA LEU A 7 -5.54 9.65 -5.53
C LEU A 7 -5.15 10.87 -6.37
N GLN A 8 -6.10 11.76 -6.65
CA GLN A 8 -5.80 13.02 -7.34
C GLN A 8 -4.86 13.89 -6.50
N LEU A 9 -5.08 13.95 -5.18
CA LEU A 9 -4.20 14.66 -4.25
C LEU A 9 -2.80 14.06 -4.27
N PHE A 10 -2.68 12.74 -4.13
CA PHE A 10 -1.41 12.03 -4.13
C PHE A 10 -0.89 11.66 -5.52
N SER A 11 -1.23 12.43 -6.55
CA SER A 11 -0.83 12.10 -7.92
C SER A 11 0.59 12.58 -8.25
N ARG A 12 1.23 11.91 -9.21
CA ARG A 12 2.49 12.37 -9.81
C ARG A 12 2.41 13.81 -10.34
N SER A 13 1.28 14.20 -10.94
CA SER A 13 1.04 15.57 -11.41
C SER A 13 1.03 16.58 -10.27
N THR A 14 0.45 16.24 -9.11
CA THR A 14 0.47 17.11 -7.93
C THR A 14 1.89 17.30 -7.42
N ALA A 15 2.68 16.22 -7.33
CA ALA A 15 4.08 16.31 -6.92
C ALA A 15 4.92 17.19 -7.86
N ILE A 16 4.69 17.12 -9.17
CA ILE A 16 5.34 17.99 -10.16
C ILE A 16 4.88 19.44 -9.97
N GLY A 17 3.57 19.68 -9.80
CA GLY A 17 3.01 21.01 -9.57
C GLY A 17 3.63 21.70 -8.36
N LEU A 18 3.75 20.99 -7.24
CA LEU A 18 4.43 21.49 -6.04
C LEU A 18 5.87 21.94 -6.34
N LYS A 19 6.64 21.11 -7.05
CA LYS A 19 8.02 21.44 -7.45
C LYS A 19 8.10 22.64 -8.39
N VAL A 20 7.11 22.83 -9.27
CA VAL A 20 7.04 24.00 -10.15
C VAL A 20 6.78 25.26 -9.34
N TYR A 21 5.77 25.27 -8.48
CA TYR A 21 5.44 26.43 -7.64
C TYR A 21 6.56 26.79 -6.65
N GLN A 22 7.26 25.78 -6.13
CA GLN A 22 8.46 26.00 -5.35
C GLN A 22 9.52 26.79 -6.14
N ARG A 23 9.80 26.40 -7.39
CA ARG A 23 10.79 27.09 -8.26
C ARG A 23 10.37 28.51 -8.61
N LEU A 24 9.07 28.74 -8.77
CA LEU A 24 8.49 30.06 -8.99
C LEU A 24 8.46 30.92 -7.70
N LYS A 25 8.85 30.35 -6.56
CA LYS A 25 8.85 30.99 -5.23
C LYS A 25 7.46 31.47 -4.80
N GLU A 26 6.41 30.73 -5.19
CA GLU A 26 5.04 31.07 -4.83
C GLU A 26 4.86 31.16 -3.30
N PRO A 27 4.21 32.23 -2.79
CA PRO A 27 3.88 32.39 -1.38
C PRO A 27 3.21 31.15 -0.78
N GLY A 28 3.82 30.58 0.26
CA GLY A 28 3.30 29.42 0.99
C GLY A 28 3.73 28.06 0.43
N LEU A 29 4.45 28.02 -0.70
CA LEU A 29 4.93 26.77 -1.32
C LEU A 29 6.45 26.70 -1.46
N GLN A 30 7.19 27.62 -0.84
CA GLN A 30 8.65 27.65 -0.94
C GLN A 30 9.32 26.42 -0.31
N ASP A 31 8.74 25.87 0.76
CA ASP A 31 9.30 24.75 1.53
C ASP A 31 8.53 23.43 1.29
N CYS A 32 7.83 23.30 0.16
CA CYS A 32 7.01 22.11 -0.12
C CYS A 32 7.78 20.88 -0.65
N HIS A 33 9.12 20.90 -0.65
CA HIS A 33 9.93 19.82 -1.21
C HIS A 33 9.61 18.45 -0.61
N LYS A 34 9.57 18.37 0.73
CA LYS A 34 9.24 17.13 1.44
C LYS A 34 7.81 16.68 1.21
N THR A 35 6.87 17.62 1.09
CA THR A 35 5.50 17.31 0.69
C THR A 35 5.45 16.70 -0.71
N ALA A 36 6.18 17.26 -1.67
CA ALA A 36 6.23 16.72 -3.03
C ALA A 36 6.88 15.33 -3.11
N GLU A 37 7.92 15.07 -2.30
CA GLU A 37 8.52 13.74 -2.16
C GLU A 37 7.53 12.74 -1.56
N PHE A 38 6.86 13.11 -0.46
CA PHE A 38 5.84 12.29 0.18
C PHE A 38 4.67 12.00 -0.78
N THR A 39 4.17 13.00 -1.51
CA THR A 39 3.13 12.82 -2.53
C THR A 39 3.53 11.78 -3.57
N LEU A 40 4.78 11.83 -4.04
CA LEU A 40 5.27 10.87 -5.03
C LEU A 40 5.45 9.47 -4.43
N MET A 41 5.91 9.38 -3.18
CA MET A 41 6.07 8.12 -2.47
C MET A 41 4.72 7.41 -2.29
N VAL A 42 3.69 8.13 -1.87
CA VAL A 42 2.31 7.62 -1.76
C VAL A 42 1.74 7.22 -3.12
N ASN A 43 1.98 8.00 -4.18
CA ASN A 43 1.59 7.63 -5.54
C ASN A 43 2.18 6.26 -5.93
N ASN A 44 3.49 6.12 -5.76
CA ASN A 44 4.22 4.95 -6.23
C ASN A 44 3.79 3.68 -5.49
N VAL A 45 3.63 3.75 -4.16
CA VAL A 45 3.16 2.58 -3.40
C VAL A 45 1.71 2.24 -3.74
N PHE A 46 0.85 3.23 -3.99
CA PHE A 46 -0.51 2.96 -4.44
C PHE A 46 -0.53 2.23 -5.79
N ASP A 47 0.27 2.68 -6.76
CA ASP A 47 0.38 2.03 -8.07
C ASP A 47 0.93 0.59 -7.94
N ALA A 48 1.96 0.39 -7.10
CA ALA A 48 2.54 -0.93 -6.82
C ALA A 48 1.53 -1.89 -6.17
N LEU A 49 0.65 -1.38 -5.29
CA LEU A 49 -0.41 -2.16 -4.65
C LEU A 49 -1.65 -2.37 -5.53
N ASN A 50 -1.70 -1.79 -6.73
CA ASN A 50 -2.89 -1.81 -7.58
C ASN A 50 -2.60 -2.21 -9.04
N VAL A 51 -1.64 -3.11 -9.25
CA VAL A 51 -1.31 -3.65 -10.58
C VAL A 51 -2.43 -4.57 -11.08
N LYS A 52 -3.05 -4.22 -12.22
CA LYS A 52 -4.26 -4.91 -12.74
C LYS A 52 -4.04 -5.73 -14.01
N LEU A 53 -3.02 -5.41 -14.81
CA LEU A 53 -2.82 -6.00 -16.13
C LEU A 53 -1.64 -6.97 -16.13
N PRO A 54 -1.77 -8.17 -16.73
CA PRO A 54 -0.70 -9.17 -16.84
C PRO A 54 0.62 -8.64 -17.41
N GLN A 55 0.55 -7.75 -18.40
CA GLN A 55 1.74 -7.15 -19.03
C GLN A 55 2.58 -6.26 -18.08
N PHE A 56 1.97 -5.82 -16.98
CA PHE A 56 2.63 -5.05 -15.91
C PHE A 56 2.75 -5.86 -14.62
N GLY A 57 2.45 -7.16 -14.66
CA GLY A 57 2.45 -8.01 -13.47
C GLY A 57 3.81 -8.01 -12.78
N ILE A 58 3.79 -8.05 -11.45
CA ILE A 58 4.99 -7.99 -10.63
C ILE A 58 5.77 -9.30 -10.80
N THR A 59 7.05 -9.20 -11.13
CA THR A 59 8.00 -10.31 -11.28
C THR A 59 9.12 -10.20 -10.25
N SER A 60 10.03 -11.17 -10.20
CA SER A 60 11.14 -11.15 -9.21
C SER A 60 12.10 -9.96 -9.38
N SER A 61 12.13 -9.31 -10.55
CA SER A 61 12.95 -8.13 -10.84
C SER A 61 12.15 -6.82 -10.89
N SER A 62 10.87 -6.86 -10.49
CA SER A 62 9.99 -5.70 -10.51
C SER A 62 10.36 -4.66 -9.47
N LYS A 63 10.42 -3.39 -9.89
CA LYS A 63 10.70 -2.25 -9.00
C LYS A 63 9.59 -2.03 -7.98
N GLU A 64 8.39 -2.50 -8.26
CA GLU A 64 7.22 -2.43 -7.37
C GLU A 64 7.51 -3.07 -6.00
N ILE A 65 8.34 -4.12 -5.96
CA ILE A 65 8.75 -4.77 -4.71
C ILE A 65 9.60 -3.80 -3.86
N GLU A 66 10.55 -3.11 -4.48
CA GLU A 66 11.39 -2.13 -3.79
C GLU A 66 10.58 -0.90 -3.36
N VAL A 67 9.64 -0.44 -4.18
CA VAL A 67 8.72 0.65 -3.80
C VAL A 67 7.92 0.30 -2.54
N ILE A 68 7.43 -0.94 -2.43
CA ILE A 68 6.71 -1.39 -1.23
C ILE A 68 7.63 -1.43 0.00
N LYS A 69 8.88 -1.88 -0.16
CA LYS A 69 9.88 -1.90 0.93
C LYS A 69 10.24 -0.48 1.38
N GLU A 70 10.57 0.41 0.44
CA GLU A 70 10.91 1.81 0.73
C GLU A 70 9.79 2.51 1.51
N PHE A 71 8.52 2.28 1.14
CA PHE A 71 7.40 2.87 1.87
C PHE A 71 7.19 2.23 3.25
N LEU A 72 7.42 0.92 3.39
CA LEU A 72 7.38 0.23 4.67
C LEU A 72 8.45 0.78 5.64
N ASP A 73 9.66 0.99 5.13
CA ASP A 73 10.76 1.59 5.90
C ASP A 73 10.40 3.01 6.33
N ALA A 74 9.84 3.82 5.44
CA ALA A 74 9.36 5.17 5.78
C ALA A 74 8.27 5.18 6.87
N VAL A 75 7.36 4.19 6.86
CA VAL A 75 6.34 4.00 7.90
C VAL A 75 6.99 3.68 9.25
N ASN A 76 8.01 2.82 9.27
CA ASN A 76 8.71 2.43 10.48
C ASN A 76 9.57 3.59 11.03
N GLU A 77 10.32 4.28 10.17
CA GLU A 77 11.13 5.45 10.54
C GLU A 77 10.29 6.59 11.12
N THR A 78 9.07 6.79 10.58
CA THR A 78 8.14 7.80 11.08
C THR A 78 7.67 7.48 12.51
N GLU A 79 7.40 6.21 12.80
CA GLU A 79 7.01 5.77 14.14
C GLU A 79 8.19 5.84 15.13
N GLU A 80 9.38 5.41 14.72
CA GLU A 80 10.59 5.55 15.53
C GLU A 80 10.88 7.02 15.85
N SER A 81 10.75 7.91 14.86
CA SER A 81 10.90 9.36 15.06
C SER A 81 9.85 9.92 16.03
N HIS A 82 8.62 9.42 15.98
CA HIS A 82 7.57 9.81 16.93
C HIS A 82 7.94 9.41 18.37
N VAL A 83 8.38 8.17 18.56
CA VAL A 83 8.76 7.65 19.89
C VAL A 83 9.99 8.37 20.45
N THR A 84 11.00 8.62 19.62
CA THR A 84 12.30 9.16 20.06
C THR A 84 12.31 10.69 20.17
N ARG A 85 11.60 11.39 19.28
CA ARG A 85 11.66 12.86 19.12
C ARG A 85 10.33 13.56 19.35
N GLY A 86 9.23 12.82 19.53
CA GLY A 86 7.89 13.40 19.65
C GLY A 86 7.37 14.02 18.36
N THR A 87 7.88 13.62 17.18
CA THR A 87 7.42 14.15 15.89
C THR A 87 5.99 13.69 15.58
N VAL A 88 5.25 14.46 14.79
CA VAL A 88 3.89 14.08 14.39
C VAL A 88 3.93 12.97 13.34
N ILE A 89 3.17 11.89 13.56
CA ILE A 89 2.94 10.83 12.56
C ILE A 89 1.94 11.30 11.49
N PHE A 90 2.10 10.86 10.25
CA PHE A 90 1.27 11.36 9.13
C PHE A 90 -0.18 10.81 9.13
N ALA A 91 -0.44 9.75 9.90
CA ALA A 91 -1.75 9.14 10.06
C ALA A 91 -1.94 8.67 11.50
N SER A 92 -3.16 8.28 11.89
CA SER A 92 -3.40 7.73 13.23
C SER A 92 -2.56 6.48 13.49
N GLN A 93 -2.24 6.19 14.76
CA GLN A 93 -1.48 4.99 15.13
C GLN A 93 -2.09 3.71 14.53
N VAL A 94 -3.41 3.54 14.63
CA VAL A 94 -4.13 2.40 14.04
C VAL A 94 -3.93 2.32 12.53
N THR A 95 -3.90 3.46 11.84
CA THR A 95 -3.61 3.52 10.40
C THR A 95 -2.17 3.10 10.10
N MET A 96 -1.20 3.55 10.90
CA MET A 96 0.21 3.21 10.75
C MET A 96 0.45 1.70 10.92
N GLU A 97 -0.11 1.11 11.98
CA GLU A 97 -0.05 -0.32 12.24
C GLU A 97 -0.69 -1.13 11.11
N SER A 98 -1.87 -0.71 10.66
CA SER A 98 -2.58 -1.36 9.56
C SER A 98 -1.81 -1.30 8.24
N LEU A 99 -1.17 -0.15 7.95
CA LEU A 99 -0.31 0.01 6.77
C LEU A 99 0.89 -0.92 6.83
N ARG A 100 1.58 -1.00 7.98
CA ARG A 100 2.73 -1.88 8.18
C ARG A 100 2.38 -3.34 7.91
N VAL A 101 1.30 -3.83 8.52
CA VAL A 101 0.81 -5.20 8.33
C VAL A 101 0.46 -5.44 6.87
N THR A 102 -0.25 -4.51 6.22
CA THR A 102 -0.65 -4.64 4.82
C THR A 102 0.55 -4.72 3.88
N LEU A 103 1.52 -3.80 4.02
CA LEU A 103 2.71 -3.73 3.16
C LEU A 103 3.59 -4.96 3.33
N ALA A 104 3.84 -5.38 4.58
CA ALA A 104 4.61 -6.59 4.87
C ALA A 104 3.92 -7.83 4.29
N SER A 105 2.61 -7.98 4.51
CA SER A 105 1.84 -9.12 4.00
C SER A 105 1.83 -9.19 2.48
N VAL A 106 1.65 -8.06 1.79
CA VAL A 106 1.66 -8.02 0.32
C VAL A 106 3.05 -8.35 -0.22
N ARG A 107 4.11 -7.79 0.36
CA ARG A 107 5.50 -8.11 -0.03
C ARG A 107 5.78 -9.60 0.12
N ASP A 108 5.41 -10.19 1.26
CA ASP A 108 5.69 -11.58 1.56
C ASP A 108 4.85 -12.52 0.67
N LEU A 109 3.60 -12.17 0.40
CA LEU A 109 2.74 -12.91 -0.53
C LEU A 109 3.25 -12.86 -1.97
N ILE A 110 3.75 -11.71 -2.44
CA ILE A 110 4.41 -11.60 -3.74
C ILE A 110 5.60 -12.56 -3.81
N GLY A 111 6.47 -12.53 -2.79
CA GLY A 111 7.64 -13.41 -2.72
C GLY A 111 7.27 -14.90 -2.73
N ASP A 112 6.29 -15.30 -1.90
CA ASP A 112 5.82 -16.69 -1.82
C ASP A 112 5.25 -17.17 -3.16
N LEU A 113 4.36 -16.39 -3.80
CA LEU A 113 3.77 -16.76 -5.08
C LEU A 113 4.82 -16.91 -6.20
N LEU A 114 5.77 -15.98 -6.28
CA LEU A 114 6.85 -16.03 -7.26
C LEU A 114 7.77 -17.24 -7.02
N SER A 115 8.12 -17.53 -5.76
CA SER A 115 8.96 -18.69 -5.41
C SER A 115 8.29 -20.03 -5.74
N LYS A 116 6.95 -20.09 -5.70
CA LYS A 116 6.14 -21.26 -6.08
C LYS A 116 5.92 -21.40 -7.59
N GLY A 117 6.53 -20.53 -8.39
CA GLY A 117 6.50 -20.61 -9.86
C GLY A 117 5.43 -19.77 -10.54
N ALA A 118 4.78 -18.83 -9.83
CA ALA A 118 3.94 -17.85 -10.48
C ALA A 118 4.79 -16.98 -11.44
N ARG A 119 4.35 -16.84 -12.69
CA ARG A 119 5.07 -16.02 -13.69
C ARG A 119 5.07 -14.53 -13.33
N PHE A 120 3.98 -14.06 -12.75
CA PHE A 120 3.78 -12.69 -12.29
C PHE A 120 2.66 -12.63 -11.24
N VAL A 121 2.59 -11.53 -10.48
CA VAL A 121 1.57 -11.28 -9.46
C VAL A 121 0.80 -9.99 -9.78
N LEU A 122 -0.52 -10.00 -9.59
CA LEU A 122 -1.41 -8.84 -9.80
C LEU A 122 -1.92 -8.35 -8.45
N THR A 123 -1.29 -7.32 -7.89
CA THR A 123 -1.66 -6.76 -6.57
C THR A 123 -3.03 -6.11 -6.55
N GLY A 124 -3.53 -5.62 -7.68
CA GLY A 124 -4.91 -5.14 -7.82
C GLY A 124 -5.98 -6.23 -7.64
N LYS A 125 -5.57 -7.51 -7.50
CA LYS A 125 -6.46 -8.62 -7.10
C LYS A 125 -6.51 -8.87 -5.60
N MET A 126 -5.67 -8.19 -4.81
CA MET A 126 -5.56 -8.37 -3.36
C MET A 126 -6.45 -7.39 -2.57
N ASN A 127 -7.10 -6.43 -3.24
CA ASN A 127 -8.00 -5.46 -2.62
C ASN A 127 -9.48 -5.89 -2.69
N GLN A 128 -10.32 -5.23 -1.89
CA GLN A 128 -11.77 -5.50 -1.82
C GLN A 128 -12.59 -4.76 -2.90
N ASP A 129 -11.96 -4.04 -3.83
CA ASP A 129 -12.67 -3.20 -4.82
C ASP A 129 -13.62 -4.03 -5.69
N GLN A 130 -13.25 -5.28 -5.99
CA GLN A 130 -14.07 -6.18 -6.79
C GLN A 130 -15.43 -6.47 -6.15
N PHE A 131 -15.51 -6.51 -4.81
CA PHE A 131 -16.78 -6.70 -4.10
C PHE A 131 -17.67 -5.47 -4.20
N GLY A 132 -17.09 -4.28 -3.96
CA GLY A 132 -17.84 -3.02 -4.06
C GLY A 132 -18.40 -2.78 -5.46
N ASP A 133 -17.67 -3.21 -6.49
CA ASP A 133 -18.10 -3.14 -7.88
C ASP A 133 -19.16 -4.17 -8.24
N SER A 134 -19.06 -5.41 -7.75
CA SER A 134 -20.07 -6.45 -7.96
C SER A 134 -21.39 -6.13 -7.25
N MET A 135 -21.33 -5.52 -6.06
CA MET A 135 -22.52 -5.05 -5.34
C MET A 135 -23.27 -3.96 -6.11
N LYS A 136 -22.55 -3.04 -6.77
CA LYS A 136 -23.15 -2.02 -7.65
C LYS A 136 -23.72 -2.60 -8.94
N ARG A 137 -23.17 -3.72 -9.43
CA ARG A 137 -23.59 -4.39 -10.68
C ARG A 137 -24.69 -5.43 -10.49
N GLY A 138 -25.08 -5.75 -9.26
CA GLY A 138 -26.14 -6.73 -8.97
C GLY A 138 -25.78 -8.19 -9.30
N GLU A 139 -24.49 -8.51 -9.45
CA GLU A 139 -24.02 -9.87 -9.78
C GLU A 139 -23.98 -10.78 -8.53
N LYS A 140 -25.12 -11.33 -8.10
CA LYS A 140 -25.22 -12.20 -6.90
C LYS A 140 -24.37 -13.48 -6.98
N ASP A 141 -24.24 -14.10 -8.15
CA ASP A 141 -23.60 -15.42 -8.29
C ASP A 141 -22.07 -15.37 -8.16
N ARG A 142 -21.45 -14.20 -8.33
CA ARG A 142 -20.01 -14.03 -8.10
C ARG A 142 -19.68 -13.86 -6.63
N LEU A 143 -20.56 -13.24 -5.84
CA LEU A 143 -20.30 -12.99 -4.41
C LEU A 143 -20.07 -14.29 -3.63
N SER A 144 -20.84 -15.35 -3.89
CA SER A 144 -20.69 -16.63 -3.19
C SER A 144 -19.34 -17.32 -3.43
N SER A 145 -18.81 -17.23 -4.66
CA SER A 145 -17.49 -17.77 -5.00
C SER A 145 -16.34 -16.95 -4.39
N TYR A 146 -16.57 -15.68 -4.10
CA TYR A 146 -15.56 -14.83 -3.49
C TYR A 146 -15.59 -14.86 -1.96
N GLU A 147 -16.75 -15.06 -1.33
CA GLU A 147 -16.89 -15.25 0.11
C GLU A 147 -16.10 -16.49 0.59
N SER A 148 -16.17 -17.60 -0.15
CA SER A 148 -15.37 -18.80 0.15
C SER A 148 -13.86 -18.60 0.00
N LEU A 149 -13.44 -17.77 -0.97
CA LEU A 149 -12.04 -17.36 -1.14
C LEU A 149 -11.58 -16.43 -0.01
N GLN A 150 -12.43 -15.52 0.47
CA GLN A 150 -12.11 -14.64 1.59
C GLN A 150 -12.01 -15.39 2.92
N GLU A 151 -12.87 -16.39 3.17
CA GLU A 151 -12.72 -17.28 4.33
C GLU A 151 -11.39 -18.02 4.29
N THR A 152 -11.00 -18.51 3.11
CA THR A 152 -9.73 -19.23 2.93
C THR A 152 -8.52 -18.33 3.13
N VAL A 153 -8.53 -17.12 2.57
CA VAL A 153 -7.42 -16.15 2.72
C VAL A 153 -7.40 -15.56 4.13
N GLY A 154 -8.56 -15.28 4.73
CA GLY A 154 -8.70 -14.78 6.09
C GLY A 154 -8.20 -15.80 7.13
N ALA A 155 -8.48 -17.08 6.94
CA ALA A 155 -7.93 -18.16 7.76
C ALA A 155 -6.39 -18.18 7.68
N LYS A 156 -5.83 -18.03 6.49
CA LYS A 156 -4.39 -18.05 6.25
C LYS A 156 -3.67 -16.81 6.80
N LEU A 157 -4.30 -15.64 6.70
CA LEU A 157 -3.80 -14.40 7.33
C LEU A 157 -3.87 -14.48 8.87
N SER A 158 -4.90 -15.13 9.42
CA SER A 158 -5.01 -15.35 10.86
C SER A 158 -3.92 -16.29 11.37
N GLU A 159 -3.56 -17.30 10.59
CA GLU A 159 -2.45 -18.22 10.85
C GLU A 159 -1.09 -17.48 10.86
N ILE A 160 -0.87 -16.60 9.88
CA ILE A 160 0.33 -15.75 9.79
C ILE A 160 0.39 -14.75 10.96
N CYS A 161 -0.73 -14.11 11.32
CA CYS A 161 -0.81 -13.22 12.48
C CYS A 161 -0.54 -13.95 13.81
N ALA A 162 -1.01 -15.19 13.95
CA ALA A 162 -0.71 -16.01 15.12
C ALA A 162 0.78 -16.37 15.19
N THR A 163 1.44 -16.63 14.05
CA THR A 163 2.90 -16.87 14.02
C THR A 163 3.73 -15.61 14.28
N ALA A 164 3.20 -14.42 13.96
CA ALA A 164 3.87 -13.15 14.22
C ALA A 164 3.82 -12.74 15.71
N GLN A 165 2.81 -13.18 16.46
CA GLN A 165 2.73 -12.93 17.91
C GLN A 165 3.86 -13.64 18.69
N ASP A 166 4.35 -14.78 18.21
CA ASP A 166 5.46 -15.51 18.84
C ASP A 166 6.80 -14.76 18.77
N TYR A 167 6.99 -13.82 17.83
CA TYR A 167 8.20 -13.00 17.75
C TYR A 167 8.20 -11.78 18.69
N THR A 168 7.10 -11.52 19.41
CA THR A 168 7.02 -10.43 20.40
C THR A 168 7.20 -10.89 21.85
N CYS A 169 7.37 -12.20 22.07
CA CYS A 169 7.62 -12.80 23.38
C CYS A 169 8.97 -13.53 23.41
N SER A 170 10.05 -12.78 23.21
CA SER A 170 11.42 -13.20 23.56
C SER A 170 12.21 -11.95 23.92
N ALA A 171 11.90 -11.42 25.10
CA ALA A 171 12.75 -10.51 25.85
C ALA A 171 13.86 -11.31 26.56
#